data_AF-A0A518DT40-F1
#
_entry.id   AF-A0A518DT40-F1
#
_cell.length_a   1.000
_cell.length_b   1.000
_cell.length_c   1.000
_cell.angle_alpha   90.00
_cell.angle_beta   90.00
_cell.angle_gamma   90.00
#
_symmetry.space_group_name_H-M   'P 1'
#
loop_
_entity.id
_entity.type
_entity.pdbx_description
1 polymer ?
#
loop_
_entity_poly.entity_id
_entity_poly.type
_entity_poly.pdbx_seq_one_letter_code
_entity_poly.pdbx_strand_id
1 'polypeptide(L)'
;MVVRLSDSVICGELFNTNNYTTHGWVGLQGFDRPLMLQLTGNPSPDLAGRRIRFEVRTSLPEPSDEQEARLAELAWQQVGPTCEMTLQCPTDARPCLHLEWLSQNGRMVIDLVDPVIEYLDIEEEEDEEDDVDWGVQDLDRDDVRDGLDDDLDELDSLFADEDDDDDDPYGLLPPDLNEHFEAEAWKTDRSIEPQGDDADDAEEDSEATLRELRLMDELIERGEGDLIRTIFDRPLRFPRPEHISDEEIEGHLKLLLAELALFGIALDMCEHYTPRQAYRLLLEEICSQQRAYPELRNTQWVQHFMTSEYCPQCEAEIEREFSETDGDRTEDDEA
;
A
#
# COMPACT_ATOMS: atom_id res chain seq x y z
N MET A 1 18.63 12.00 8.07
CA MET A 1 18.39 11.63 9.49
C MET A 1 18.59 10.13 9.62
N VAL A 2 19.01 9.62 10.79
CA VAL A 2 19.05 8.17 11.05
C VAL A 2 18.10 7.88 12.21
N VAL A 3 17.12 7.01 11.99
CA VAL A 3 16.16 6.57 12.99
C VAL A 3 16.49 5.11 13.32
N ARG A 4 16.76 4.86 14.60
CA ARG A 4 16.99 3.52 15.13
C ARG A 4 15.74 3.07 15.86
N LEU A 5 15.23 1.89 15.48
CA LEU A 5 14.00 1.31 16.01
C LEU A 5 14.24 0.07 16.88
N SER A 6 15.48 -0.40 17.00
CA SER A 6 15.82 -1.67 17.68
C SER A 6 15.20 -1.84 19.07
N ASP A 7 15.15 -0.74 19.85
CA ASP A 7 14.67 -0.76 21.23
C ASP A 7 13.14 -0.75 21.35
N SER A 8 12.42 -0.63 20.23
CA SER A 8 10.96 -0.60 20.16
C SER A 8 10.38 -1.82 19.47
N VAL A 9 11.17 -2.63 18.76
CA VAL A 9 10.64 -3.75 17.97
C VAL A 9 10.22 -4.91 18.86
N ILE A 10 8.98 -5.36 18.71
CA ILE A 10 8.45 -6.54 19.41
C ILE A 10 8.55 -7.77 18.51
N CYS A 11 8.04 -7.64 17.28
CA CYS A 11 7.98 -8.71 16.30
C CYS A 11 7.86 -8.15 14.88
N GLY A 12 7.88 -9.02 13.89
CA GLY A 12 7.60 -8.65 12.51
C GLY A 12 7.63 -9.84 11.57
N GLU A 13 7.26 -9.58 10.34
CA GLU A 13 7.27 -10.55 9.25
C GLU A 13 7.83 -9.89 7.99
N LEU A 14 8.71 -10.58 7.27
CA LEU A 14 9.29 -10.12 6.02
C LEU A 14 9.07 -11.15 4.92
N PHE A 15 8.70 -10.64 3.76
CA PHE A 15 8.42 -11.37 2.54
C PHE A 15 9.44 -10.93 1.50
N ASN A 16 10.44 -11.78 1.28
CA ASN A 16 11.50 -11.56 0.30
C ASN A 16 11.41 -12.60 -0.83
N THR A 17 10.20 -13.00 -1.20
CA THR A 17 9.95 -14.09 -2.15
C THR A 17 10.28 -13.68 -3.59
N ASN A 18 10.01 -12.41 -3.92
CA ASN A 18 10.12 -11.89 -5.27
C ASN A 18 11.40 -11.08 -5.45
N ASN A 19 11.94 -11.07 -6.65
CA ASN A 19 13.13 -10.27 -6.96
C ASN A 19 12.83 -8.77 -6.85
N TYR A 20 13.77 -8.04 -6.25
CA TYR A 20 13.74 -6.57 -6.08
C TYR A 20 12.55 -6.04 -5.27
N THR A 21 11.86 -6.90 -4.53
CA THR A 21 10.76 -6.50 -3.65
C THR A 21 10.96 -7.10 -2.27
N THR A 22 10.87 -6.26 -1.25
CA THR A 22 10.83 -6.68 0.16
C THR A 22 9.62 -6.02 0.79
N HIS A 23 8.60 -6.81 1.12
CA HIS A 23 7.43 -6.31 1.83
C HIS A 23 7.25 -7.01 3.18
N GLY A 24 6.35 -6.51 4.01
CA GLY A 24 6.04 -7.11 5.30
C GLY A 24 5.61 -6.10 6.32
N TRP A 25 5.79 -6.42 7.60
CA TRP A 25 5.39 -5.55 8.68
C TRP A 25 6.28 -5.70 9.91
N VAL A 26 6.35 -4.65 10.72
CA VAL A 26 7.10 -4.62 11.99
C VAL A 26 6.23 -4.06 13.09
N GLY A 27 5.97 -4.86 14.12
CA GLY A 27 5.29 -4.43 15.34
C GLY A 27 6.25 -3.68 16.26
N LEU A 28 5.87 -2.45 16.64
CA LEU A 28 6.61 -1.63 17.59
C LEU A 28 5.84 -1.47 18.90
N GLN A 29 6.56 -1.41 20.00
CA GLN A 29 6.02 -1.15 21.33
C GLN A 29 5.59 0.32 21.46
N GLY A 30 4.35 0.53 21.93
CA GLY A 30 3.76 1.88 22.03
C GLY A 30 3.32 2.43 20.68
N PHE A 31 3.15 1.58 19.66
CA PHE A 31 2.65 1.97 18.36
C PHE A 31 1.52 1.01 17.97
N ASP A 32 0.29 1.53 17.90
CA ASP A 32 -0.91 0.70 17.80
C ASP A 32 -1.06 -0.05 16.48
N ARG A 33 -0.38 0.44 15.44
CA ARG A 33 -0.42 -0.14 14.10
C ARG A 33 0.96 -0.68 13.75
N PRO A 34 1.08 -1.86 13.12
CA PRO A 34 2.37 -2.31 12.65
C PRO A 34 2.90 -1.38 11.54
N LEU A 35 4.20 -1.15 11.51
CA LEU A 35 4.85 -0.48 10.38
C LEU A 35 4.82 -1.40 9.18
N MET A 36 4.10 -1.03 8.13
CA MET A 36 4.08 -1.74 6.86
C MET A 36 5.32 -1.39 6.06
N LEU A 37 5.98 -2.40 5.50
CA LEU A 37 7.16 -2.26 4.67
C LEU A 37 6.80 -2.59 3.22
N GLN A 38 7.14 -1.71 2.29
CA GLN A 38 7.04 -1.92 0.84
C GLN A 38 8.29 -1.32 0.20
N LEU A 39 9.34 -2.12 0.16
CA LEU A 39 10.68 -1.67 -0.13
C LEU A 39 11.16 -2.25 -1.45
N THR A 40 11.87 -1.43 -2.22
CA THR A 40 12.43 -1.80 -3.52
C THR A 40 13.88 -2.23 -3.37
N GLY A 41 14.20 -3.46 -3.74
CA GLY A 41 15.55 -4.00 -3.73
C GLY A 41 15.62 -5.39 -3.12
N ASN A 42 16.79 -6.00 -3.25
CA ASN A 42 17.03 -7.35 -2.72
C ASN A 42 17.68 -7.27 -1.34
N PRO A 43 17.26 -8.11 -0.39
CA PRO A 43 18.03 -8.33 0.82
C PRO A 43 19.29 -9.16 0.51
N SER A 44 20.10 -9.42 1.53
CA SER A 44 21.26 -10.31 1.40
C SER A 44 20.83 -11.76 1.09
N PRO A 45 21.73 -12.60 0.51
CA PRO A 45 21.38 -13.95 0.03
C PRO A 45 20.85 -14.92 1.10
N ASP A 46 21.06 -14.62 2.38
CA ASP A 46 20.54 -15.36 3.52
C ASP A 46 19.05 -15.11 3.79
N LEU A 47 18.51 -13.97 3.34
CA LEU A 47 17.09 -13.60 3.42
C LEU A 47 16.37 -13.67 2.06
N ALA A 48 17.11 -13.53 0.95
CA ALA A 48 16.52 -13.57 -0.39
C ALA A 48 15.80 -14.90 -0.67
N GLY A 49 14.60 -14.81 -1.25
CA GLY A 49 13.73 -15.95 -1.52
C GLY A 49 13.08 -16.55 -0.28
N ARG A 50 12.98 -15.81 0.84
CA ARG A 50 12.44 -16.34 2.10
C ARG A 50 11.34 -15.45 2.68
N ARG A 51 10.33 -16.11 3.25
CA ARG A 51 9.36 -15.53 4.19
C ARG A 51 9.84 -15.84 5.61
N ILE A 52 10.05 -14.81 6.42
CA ILE A 52 10.49 -14.98 7.81
C ILE A 52 9.59 -14.23 8.76
N ARG A 53 9.28 -14.85 9.90
CA ARG A 53 8.70 -14.18 11.06
C ARG A 53 9.76 -14.08 12.15
N PHE A 54 9.82 -12.94 12.83
CA PHE A 54 10.76 -12.73 13.91
C PHE A 54 10.10 -12.13 15.15
N GLU A 55 10.64 -12.48 16.32
CA GLU A 55 10.16 -11.99 17.62
C GLU A 55 11.33 -11.76 18.58
N VAL A 56 11.26 -10.68 19.35
CA VAL A 56 12.25 -10.35 20.38
C VAL A 56 11.96 -11.14 21.65
N ARG A 57 12.91 -11.98 22.09
CA ARG A 57 12.75 -12.83 23.28
C ARG A 57 12.61 -12.07 24.60
N THR A 58 13.19 -10.89 24.66
CA THR A 58 13.30 -10.13 25.91
C THR A 58 12.16 -9.15 25.96
N SER A 59 11.38 -9.18 27.04
CA SER A 59 10.40 -8.14 27.31
C SER A 59 11.09 -6.77 27.30
N LEU A 60 10.65 -5.89 26.43
CA LEU A 60 11.13 -4.52 26.40
C LEU A 60 10.60 -3.74 27.62
N PRO A 61 11.36 -2.77 28.14
CA PRO A 61 10.82 -1.83 29.13
C PRO A 61 9.65 -1.04 28.52
N GLU A 62 8.80 -0.43 29.34
CA GLU A 62 7.78 0.49 28.82
C GLU A 62 8.46 1.63 28.03
N PRO A 63 7.88 2.05 26.89
CA PRO A 63 8.43 3.13 26.09
C PRO A 63 8.42 4.43 26.92
N SER A 64 9.45 5.26 26.77
CA SER A 64 9.44 6.60 27.34
C SER A 64 8.62 7.56 26.48
N ASP A 65 8.07 8.63 27.03
CA ASP A 65 7.35 9.69 26.29
C ASP A 65 8.17 10.22 25.09
N GLU A 66 9.49 10.36 25.23
CA GLU A 66 10.38 10.79 24.12
C GLU A 66 10.46 9.76 22.98
N GLN A 67 10.28 8.48 23.29
CA GLN A 67 10.27 7.39 22.30
C GLN A 67 8.91 7.37 21.59
N GLU A 68 7.81 7.45 22.33
CA GLU A 68 6.46 7.52 21.77
C GLU A 68 6.30 8.72 20.84
N ALA A 69 6.74 9.91 21.26
CA ALA A 69 6.70 11.10 20.41
C ALA A 69 7.51 10.94 19.11
N ARG A 70 8.63 10.21 19.15
CA ARG A 70 9.42 9.90 17.94
C ARG A 70 8.76 8.86 17.04
N LEU A 71 8.03 7.90 17.63
CA LEU A 71 7.29 6.88 16.87
C LEU A 71 6.04 7.47 16.21
N ALA A 72 5.38 8.43 16.86
CA ALA A 72 4.24 9.16 16.30
C ALA A 72 4.57 9.95 15.01
N GLU A 73 5.84 10.32 14.82
CA GLU A 73 6.30 10.99 13.59
C GLU A 73 6.59 10.02 12.42
N LEU A 74 6.52 8.70 12.64
CA LEU A 74 6.79 7.71 11.60
C LEU A 74 5.62 7.60 10.63
N ALA A 75 5.95 7.46 9.34
CA ALA A 75 4.95 7.00 8.39
C ALA A 75 4.59 5.54 8.72
N TRP A 76 3.31 5.20 8.85
CA TRP A 76 2.91 3.82 9.14
C TRP A 76 3.25 2.89 7.97
N GLN A 77 3.23 3.42 6.75
CA GLN A 77 3.68 2.75 5.53
C GLN A 77 5.07 3.25 5.15
N GLN A 78 6.07 2.38 5.15
CA GLN A 78 7.46 2.69 4.82
C GLN A 78 7.78 2.25 3.41
N VAL A 79 8.18 3.21 2.58
CA VAL A 79 8.60 2.95 1.19
C VAL A 79 9.98 3.48 0.90
N GLY A 80 10.65 2.87 -0.07
CA GLY A 80 11.97 3.28 -0.54
C GLY A 80 12.91 2.10 -0.73
N PRO A 81 14.20 2.35 -0.99
CA PRO A 81 15.13 1.30 -1.35
C PRO A 81 15.60 0.50 -0.13
N THR A 82 15.76 -0.81 -0.29
CA THR A 82 16.50 -1.63 0.67
C THR A 82 17.97 -1.22 0.68
N CYS A 83 18.60 -1.28 1.86
CA CYS A 83 20.03 -1.15 2.03
C CYS A 83 20.61 -2.50 2.47
N GLU A 84 21.23 -2.58 3.64
CA GLU A 84 21.72 -3.84 4.18
C GLU A 84 20.59 -4.53 4.96
N MET A 85 20.16 -5.69 4.48
CA MET A 85 19.24 -6.57 5.20
C MET A 85 19.85 -7.96 5.26
N THR A 86 20.13 -8.46 6.45
CA THR A 86 20.83 -9.74 6.64
C THR A 86 20.48 -10.35 8.00
N LEU A 87 20.43 -11.68 8.03
CA LEU A 87 20.39 -12.48 9.23
C LEU A 87 21.77 -13.11 9.45
N GLN A 88 22.64 -12.40 10.16
CA GLN A 88 23.96 -12.90 10.49
C GLN A 88 23.84 -13.97 11.59
N CYS A 89 24.34 -15.17 11.31
CA CYS A 89 24.54 -16.22 12.30
C CYS A 89 26.04 -16.58 12.35
N PRO A 90 26.86 -15.80 13.08
CA PRO A 90 28.26 -16.17 13.27
C PRO A 90 28.34 -17.54 13.94
N THR A 91 29.30 -18.37 13.54
CA THR A 91 29.38 -19.81 13.87
C THR A 91 29.38 -20.15 15.38
N ASP A 92 29.57 -19.17 16.26
CA ASP A 92 29.54 -19.30 17.73
C ASP A 92 28.73 -18.18 18.43
N ALA A 93 27.99 -17.36 17.69
CA ALA A 93 27.22 -16.23 18.25
C ALA A 93 25.71 -16.45 18.12
N ARG A 94 24.96 -15.67 18.89
CA ARG A 94 23.50 -15.60 18.77
C ARG A 94 23.12 -15.00 17.40
N PRO A 95 22.00 -15.41 16.79
CA PRO A 95 21.56 -14.82 15.52
C PRO A 95 21.38 -13.31 15.69
N CYS A 96 21.69 -12.55 14.64
CA CYS A 96 21.57 -11.10 14.61
C CYS A 96 20.81 -10.71 13.34
N LEU A 97 19.61 -10.14 13.49
CA LEU A 97 18.84 -9.63 12.36
C LEU A 97 19.13 -8.14 12.22
N HIS A 98 19.70 -7.76 11.07
CA HIS A 98 19.95 -6.37 10.70
C HIS A 98 19.05 -6.00 9.53
N LEU A 99 18.25 -4.95 9.68
CA LEU A 99 17.42 -4.40 8.63
C LEU A 99 17.72 -2.91 8.48
N GLU A 100 18.09 -2.50 7.28
CA GLU A 100 18.37 -1.12 6.93
C GLU A 100 17.69 -0.75 5.61
N TRP A 101 17.05 0.42 5.59
CA TRP A 101 16.46 1.00 4.39
C TRP A 101 16.46 2.53 4.44
N LEU A 102 16.19 3.16 3.31
CA LEU A 102 15.94 4.60 3.22
C LEU A 102 14.43 4.79 2.99
N SER A 103 13.78 5.65 3.77
CA SER A 103 12.35 5.91 3.71
C SER A 103 12.00 7.39 3.77
N GLN A 104 10.69 7.68 3.86
CA GLN A 104 10.15 9.02 4.08
C GLN A 104 10.73 9.67 5.35
N ASN A 105 11.03 8.86 6.37
CA ASN A 105 11.61 9.32 7.64
C ASN A 105 13.16 9.35 7.62
N GLY A 106 13.79 9.08 6.47
CA GLY A 106 15.24 9.03 6.31
C GLY A 106 15.79 7.61 6.42
N ARG A 107 17.00 7.45 6.97
CA ARG A 107 17.62 6.12 7.10
C ARG A 107 17.07 5.41 8.32
N MET A 108 16.40 4.28 8.11
CA MET A 108 15.82 3.46 9.15
C MET A 108 16.74 2.27 9.43
N VAL A 109 16.91 1.93 10.71
CA VAL A 109 17.80 0.85 11.14
C VAL A 109 17.14 0.05 12.27
N ILE A 110 17.09 -1.27 12.10
CA ILE A 110 16.75 -2.25 13.12
C ILE A 110 17.92 -3.21 13.28
N ASP A 111 18.39 -3.35 14.52
CA ASP A 111 19.47 -4.24 14.94
C ASP A 111 18.94 -5.13 16.07
N LEU A 112 18.52 -6.36 15.79
CA LEU A 112 18.01 -7.30 16.80
C LEU A 112 19.06 -8.35 17.16
N VAL A 113 19.31 -8.49 18.45
CA VAL A 113 20.23 -9.50 18.99
C VAL A 113 19.44 -10.69 19.54
N ASP A 114 19.74 -11.89 19.06
CA ASP A 114 19.10 -13.15 19.44
C ASP A 114 17.57 -13.20 19.22
N PRO A 115 17.03 -12.70 18.08
CA PRO A 115 15.61 -12.84 17.79
C PRO A 115 15.26 -14.33 17.60
N VAL A 116 14.02 -14.70 17.94
CA VAL A 116 13.44 -15.97 17.46
C VAL A 116 13.12 -15.76 15.99
N ILE A 117 13.67 -16.59 15.12
CA ILE A 117 13.38 -16.58 13.69
C ILE A 117 12.61 -17.85 13.34
N GLU A 118 11.44 -17.68 12.76
CA GLU A 118 10.64 -18.74 12.15
C GLU A 118 10.69 -18.56 10.64
N TYR A 119 11.11 -19.60 9.91
CA TYR A 119 11.01 -19.64 8.46
C TYR A 119 9.65 -20.20 8.11
N LEU A 120 8.85 -19.39 7.43
CA LEU A 120 7.55 -19.82 6.95
C LEU A 120 7.75 -20.42 5.57
N ASP A 121 7.15 -21.57 5.33
CA ASP A 121 7.11 -22.15 4.00
C ASP A 121 6.33 -21.17 3.11
N ILE A 122 6.83 -20.98 1.89
CA ILE A 122 6.03 -20.39 0.80
C ILE A 122 5.13 -21.53 0.37
N GLU A 123 4.16 -21.88 1.22
CA GLU A 123 2.99 -22.55 0.68
C GLU A 123 2.46 -21.56 -0.34
N GLU A 124 2.35 -22.01 -1.60
CA GLU A 124 1.52 -21.31 -2.58
C GLU A 124 0.20 -21.15 -1.84
N GLU A 125 -0.05 -19.94 -1.30
CA GLU A 125 -1.39 -19.48 -1.03
C GLU A 125 -1.99 -19.61 -2.42
N GLU A 126 -2.53 -20.80 -2.73
CA GLU A 126 -3.47 -20.99 -3.81
C GLU A 126 -4.41 -19.84 -3.53
N ASP A 127 -4.36 -18.82 -4.40
CA ASP A 127 -5.35 -17.78 -4.41
C ASP A 127 -6.66 -18.58 -4.50
N GLU A 128 -7.25 -18.88 -3.34
CA GLU A 128 -8.67 -19.07 -3.20
C GLU A 128 -9.15 -17.69 -3.61
N GLU A 129 -9.15 -17.46 -4.94
CA GLU A 129 -10.00 -16.53 -5.62
C GLU A 129 -11.33 -16.89 -5.03
N ASP A 130 -11.70 -16.16 -3.96
CA ASP A 130 -13.05 -16.12 -3.50
C ASP A 130 -13.77 -15.66 -4.76
N ASP A 131 -14.28 -16.62 -5.52
CA ASP A 131 -15.45 -16.54 -6.38
C ASP A 131 -16.56 -16.06 -5.45
N VAL A 132 -16.44 -14.82 -4.98
CA VAL A 132 -17.53 -14.02 -4.49
C VAL A 132 -18.37 -13.90 -5.74
N ASP A 133 -19.25 -14.88 -5.90
CA ASP A 133 -20.46 -14.82 -6.70
C ASP A 133 -21.19 -13.58 -6.21
N TRP A 134 -20.78 -12.43 -6.75
CA TRP A 134 -21.54 -11.21 -6.74
C TRP A 134 -22.80 -11.63 -7.48
N GLY A 135 -23.79 -12.13 -6.73
CA GLY A 135 -25.04 -12.64 -7.27
C GLY A 135 -25.80 -11.54 -7.98
N VAL A 136 -25.28 -11.12 -9.13
CA VAL A 136 -25.98 -10.43 -10.18
C VAL A 136 -26.91 -11.50 -10.71
N GLN A 137 -28.04 -11.66 -10.01
CA GLN A 137 -29.14 -12.49 -10.47
C GLN A 137 -29.33 -12.14 -11.94
N ASP A 138 -29.27 -13.16 -12.79
CA ASP A 138 -29.57 -13.10 -14.21
C ASP A 138 -30.91 -12.39 -14.42
N LEU A 139 -30.88 -11.07 -14.52
CA LEU A 139 -31.95 -10.30 -15.11
C LEU A 139 -31.81 -10.58 -16.59
N ASP A 140 -32.63 -11.51 -17.08
CA ASP A 140 -32.80 -11.90 -18.47
C ASP A 140 -32.48 -10.73 -19.43
N ARG A 141 -31.25 -10.74 -19.96
CA ARG A 141 -30.66 -9.64 -20.75
C ARG A 141 -31.28 -9.52 -22.15
N ASP A 142 -32.25 -10.39 -22.47
CA ASP A 142 -32.93 -10.42 -23.76
C ASP A 142 -34.14 -9.48 -23.86
N ASP A 143 -34.62 -8.86 -22.77
CA ASP A 143 -35.82 -8.01 -22.81
C ASP A 143 -35.55 -6.49 -22.87
N VAL A 144 -34.28 -6.04 -22.91
CA VAL A 144 -33.93 -4.60 -22.81
C VAL A 144 -33.35 -4.02 -24.12
N ARG A 145 -33.19 -4.82 -25.18
CA ARG A 145 -32.37 -4.40 -26.35
C ARG A 145 -33.13 -3.88 -27.58
N ASP A 146 -34.36 -3.38 -27.44
CA ASP A 146 -35.12 -2.89 -28.62
C ASP A 146 -35.89 -1.57 -28.43
N GLY A 147 -35.43 -0.63 -27.58
CA GLY A 147 -36.18 0.62 -27.40
C GLY A 147 -35.49 1.86 -26.81
N LEU A 148 -34.17 1.93 -26.65
CA LEU A 148 -33.50 3.00 -25.89
C LEU A 148 -32.68 3.99 -26.75
N ASP A 149 -33.20 4.40 -27.91
CA ASP A 149 -32.52 5.40 -28.75
C ASP A 149 -33.27 6.75 -28.90
N ASP A 150 -34.49 6.94 -28.36
CA ASP A 150 -35.27 8.17 -28.62
C ASP A 150 -35.80 8.96 -27.39
N ASP A 151 -35.68 8.51 -26.13
CA ASP A 151 -36.36 9.18 -24.98
C ASP A 151 -35.46 9.46 -23.75
N LEU A 152 -34.17 9.76 -23.92
CA LEU A 152 -33.30 10.16 -22.79
C LEU A 152 -33.49 11.62 -22.33
N ASP A 153 -34.23 12.44 -23.07
CA ASP A 153 -34.54 13.83 -22.68
C ASP A 153 -35.78 13.94 -21.76
N GLU A 154 -36.55 12.86 -21.54
CA GLU A 154 -37.76 12.88 -20.69
C GLU A 154 -37.51 12.37 -19.25
N LEU A 155 -36.43 11.61 -19.03
CA LEU A 155 -36.10 11.03 -17.71
C LEU A 155 -35.61 12.07 -16.69
N ASP A 156 -35.06 13.21 -17.13
CA ASP A 156 -34.61 14.28 -16.22
C ASP A 156 -35.82 15.02 -15.58
N SER A 157 -37.02 14.84 -16.14
CA SER A 157 -38.28 15.38 -15.61
C SER A 157 -39.00 14.44 -14.64
N LEU A 158 -38.59 13.17 -14.52
CA LEU A 158 -39.19 12.20 -13.58
C LEU A 158 -38.56 12.23 -12.19
N PHE A 159 -37.43 12.93 -12.02
CA PHE A 159 -36.80 13.16 -10.70
C PHE A 159 -37.06 14.58 -10.16
N ALA A 160 -37.91 15.36 -10.84
CA ALA A 160 -38.34 16.67 -10.37
C ALA A 160 -39.59 16.52 -9.48
N ASP A 161 -39.37 16.63 -8.17
CA ASP A 161 -40.36 16.92 -7.14
C ASP A 161 -41.42 15.83 -6.84
N GLU A 162 -40.99 14.60 -6.53
CA GLU A 162 -41.76 13.73 -5.63
C GLU A 162 -41.19 13.88 -4.21
N ASP A 163 -41.89 14.69 -3.41
CA ASP A 163 -41.83 14.68 -1.95
C ASP A 163 -42.25 13.26 -1.46
N ASP A 164 -41.37 12.27 -1.59
CA ASP A 164 -41.55 10.89 -1.13
C ASP A 164 -41.19 10.77 0.36
N ASP A 165 -41.98 11.45 1.19
CA ASP A 165 -42.30 10.96 2.53
C ASP A 165 -43.56 10.08 2.36
N ASP A 166 -43.45 8.77 2.60
CA ASP A 166 -44.48 7.70 2.50
C ASP A 166 -44.43 6.93 1.15
N ASP A 167 -44.35 5.62 1.05
CA ASP A 167 -44.34 4.50 1.99
C ASP A 167 -44.14 3.27 1.09
N ASP A 168 -43.40 2.26 1.55
CA ASP A 168 -43.26 0.96 0.91
C ASP A 168 -44.56 0.50 0.21
N PRO A 169 -44.67 0.61 -1.13
CA PRO A 169 -45.93 0.45 -1.84
C PRO A 169 -46.47 -0.98 -1.81
N TYR A 170 -45.63 -1.93 -1.37
CA TYR A 170 -45.98 -3.33 -1.25
C TYR A 170 -46.23 -3.77 0.19
N GLY A 171 -45.98 -2.91 1.19
CA GLY A 171 -46.13 -3.21 2.62
C GLY A 171 -45.39 -4.48 3.05
N LEU A 172 -44.25 -4.75 2.40
CA LEU A 172 -43.40 -5.91 2.65
C LEU A 172 -42.47 -5.65 3.84
N LEU A 173 -42.19 -4.40 4.13
CA LEU A 173 -41.31 -3.95 5.18
C LEU A 173 -42.15 -3.56 6.40
N PRO A 174 -41.78 -4.03 7.60
CA PRO A 174 -42.34 -3.53 8.84
C PRO A 174 -42.16 -1.99 8.90
N PRO A 175 -43.16 -1.23 9.37
CA PRO A 175 -43.08 0.23 9.46
C PRO A 175 -41.97 0.70 10.42
N ASP A 176 -41.46 -0.20 11.27
CA ASP A 176 -40.37 0.01 12.22
C ASP A 176 -39.00 -0.51 11.73
N LEU A 177 -38.92 -1.04 10.50
CA LEU A 177 -37.67 -1.61 9.99
C LEU A 177 -36.57 -0.54 9.83
N ASN A 178 -36.95 0.65 9.36
CA ASN A 178 -36.01 1.76 9.21
C ASN A 178 -35.53 2.25 10.58
N GLU A 179 -36.45 2.41 11.54
CA GLU A 179 -36.10 2.72 12.93
C GLU A 179 -35.22 1.64 13.57
N HIS A 180 -35.42 0.36 13.21
CA HIS A 180 -34.58 -0.75 13.68
C HIS A 180 -33.17 -0.66 13.12
N PHE A 181 -33.01 -0.42 11.81
CA PHE A 181 -31.70 -0.25 11.19
C PHE A 181 -30.98 0.98 11.72
N GLU A 182 -31.68 2.10 11.87
CA GLU A 182 -31.10 3.30 12.50
C GLU A 182 -30.69 3.04 13.95
N ALA A 183 -31.49 2.30 14.71
CA ALA A 183 -31.16 1.94 16.10
C ALA A 183 -30.02 0.93 16.21
N GLU A 184 -29.89 -0.01 15.27
CA GLU A 184 -28.75 -0.93 15.21
C GLU A 184 -27.48 -0.25 14.71
N ALA A 185 -27.57 0.59 13.68
CA ALA A 185 -26.45 1.40 13.20
C ALA A 185 -25.94 2.29 14.35
N TRP A 186 -26.84 2.99 15.05
CA TRP A 186 -26.46 3.82 16.19
C TRP A 186 -25.84 3.03 17.36
N LYS A 187 -26.33 1.81 17.63
CA LYS A 187 -25.71 0.94 18.65
C LYS A 187 -24.33 0.46 18.21
N THR A 188 -24.16 0.18 16.92
CA THR A 188 -22.91 -0.30 16.34
C THR A 188 -21.87 0.81 16.37
N ASP A 189 -22.22 2.01 15.89
CA ASP A 189 -21.36 3.20 15.96
C ASP A 189 -20.94 3.50 17.41
N ARG A 190 -21.89 3.50 18.34
CA ARG A 190 -21.63 3.74 19.76
C ARG A 190 -20.85 2.61 20.46
N SER A 191 -20.77 1.43 19.85
CA SER A 191 -19.95 0.32 20.32
C SER A 191 -18.54 0.33 19.73
N ILE A 192 -18.37 1.01 18.60
CA ILE A 192 -17.07 1.28 17.95
C ILE A 192 -16.41 2.51 18.60
N GLU A 193 -17.21 3.48 19.07
CA GLU A 193 -16.71 4.60 19.86
C GLU A 193 -16.05 4.09 21.17
N PRO A 194 -14.77 4.43 21.42
CA PRO A 194 -14.06 4.00 22.62
C PRO A 194 -14.75 4.59 23.87
N GLN A 195 -15.46 3.75 24.61
CA GLN A 195 -16.08 4.14 25.89
C GLN A 195 -15.02 4.12 27.00
N GLY A 196 -14.40 5.26 27.29
CA GLY A 196 -13.43 5.41 28.38
C GLY A 196 -12.90 6.84 28.56
N ASP A 197 -12.10 7.05 29.61
CA ASP A 197 -11.32 8.30 29.84
C ASP A 197 -10.26 8.52 28.73
N ASP A 198 -10.11 7.58 27.78
CA ASP A 198 -9.24 7.64 26.60
C ASP A 198 -9.95 8.25 25.35
N ALA A 199 -11.19 8.73 25.49
CA ALA A 199 -11.94 9.35 24.40
C ALA A 199 -11.28 10.65 23.87
N ASP A 200 -10.59 11.39 24.75
CA ASP A 200 -9.92 12.64 24.37
C ASP A 200 -8.72 12.38 23.43
N ASP A 201 -8.02 11.23 23.55
CA ASP A 201 -6.86 10.90 22.72
C ASP A 201 -7.27 10.32 21.35
N ALA A 202 -8.39 9.59 21.27
CA ALA A 202 -8.91 9.06 20.01
C ALA A 202 -9.42 10.15 19.04
N GLU A 203 -9.87 11.30 19.57
CA GLU A 203 -10.32 12.42 18.74
C GLU A 203 -9.17 13.11 17.99
N GLU A 204 -7.97 13.25 18.58
CA GLU A 204 -6.84 13.94 17.93
C GLU A 204 -6.31 13.17 16.71
N ASP A 205 -6.16 11.85 16.81
CA ASP A 205 -5.74 10.98 15.69
C ASP A 205 -6.75 11.02 14.54
N SER A 206 -8.04 11.14 14.87
CA SER A 206 -9.10 11.29 13.88
C SER A 206 -9.01 12.63 13.14
N GLU A 207 -8.67 13.72 13.81
CA GLU A 207 -8.56 15.05 13.18
C GLU A 207 -7.36 15.13 12.22
N ALA A 208 -6.22 14.56 12.61
CA ALA A 208 -5.03 14.49 11.76
C ALA A 208 -5.34 13.71 10.46
N THR A 209 -5.95 12.53 10.60
CA THR A 209 -6.34 11.68 9.46
C THR A 209 -7.34 12.40 8.54
N LEU A 210 -8.37 13.03 9.12
CA LEU A 210 -9.36 13.81 8.35
C LEU A 210 -8.74 15.02 7.64
N ARG A 211 -7.73 15.64 8.24
CA ARG A 211 -7.00 16.75 7.62
C ARG A 211 -6.20 16.28 6.40
N GLU A 212 -5.56 15.12 6.48
CA GLU A 212 -4.84 14.52 5.35
C GLU A 212 -5.80 14.14 4.22
N LEU A 213 -6.97 13.56 4.53
CA LEU A 213 -8.00 13.23 3.53
C LEU A 213 -8.49 14.48 2.79
N ARG A 214 -8.82 15.55 3.54
CA ARG A 214 -9.25 16.82 2.92
C ARG A 214 -8.17 17.45 2.06
N LEU A 215 -6.91 17.37 2.48
CA LEU A 215 -5.79 17.84 1.67
C LEU A 215 -5.71 17.05 0.35
N MET A 216 -5.88 15.74 0.39
CA MET A 216 -5.86 14.88 -0.79
C MET A 216 -6.99 15.23 -1.77
N ASP A 217 -8.23 15.39 -1.27
CA ASP A 217 -9.36 15.84 -2.08
C ASP A 217 -9.08 17.20 -2.74
N GLU A 218 -8.57 18.18 -1.99
CA GLU A 218 -8.22 19.50 -2.55
C GLU A 218 -7.15 19.42 -3.65
N LEU A 219 -6.18 18.50 -3.53
CA LEU A 219 -5.12 18.33 -4.52
C LEU A 219 -5.64 17.65 -5.79
N ILE A 220 -6.51 16.65 -5.65
CA ILE A 220 -7.19 16.00 -6.78
C ILE A 220 -8.06 17.01 -7.53
N GLU A 221 -8.88 17.78 -6.81
CA GLU A 221 -9.78 18.78 -7.42
C GLU A 221 -9.02 19.87 -8.19
N ARG A 222 -7.86 20.31 -7.66
CA ARG A 222 -7.02 21.29 -8.35
C ARG A 222 -6.32 20.71 -9.57
N GLY A 223 -5.90 19.44 -9.53
CA GLY A 223 -5.25 18.73 -10.64
C GLY A 223 -3.89 19.29 -11.08
N GLU A 224 -3.36 20.28 -10.36
CA GLU A 224 -2.12 20.99 -10.68
C GLU A 224 -0.97 20.51 -9.79
N GLY A 225 -0.62 19.21 -9.85
CA GLY A 225 0.59 18.70 -9.20
C GLY A 225 1.88 19.18 -9.89
N ASP A 226 3.03 19.09 -9.23
CA ASP A 226 4.33 19.43 -9.83
C ASP A 226 4.93 18.21 -10.55
N LEU A 227 5.70 18.43 -11.62
CA LEU A 227 6.44 17.33 -12.23
C LEU A 227 7.44 16.77 -11.24
N ILE A 228 7.53 15.45 -11.12
CA ILE A 228 8.44 14.81 -10.15
C ILE A 228 9.87 15.33 -10.30
N ARG A 229 10.41 15.48 -11.51
CA ARG A 229 11.76 16.04 -11.72
C ARG A 229 12.00 17.44 -11.13
N THR A 230 10.95 18.23 -10.89
CA THR A 230 11.07 19.61 -10.38
C THR A 230 10.93 19.70 -8.86
N ILE A 231 10.40 18.66 -8.19
CA ILE A 231 10.17 18.69 -6.73
C ILE A 231 11.46 18.54 -5.93
N PHE A 232 12.53 18.03 -6.53
CA PHE A 232 13.80 17.83 -5.84
C PHE A 232 14.51 19.15 -5.54
N ASP A 233 14.85 19.37 -4.26
CA ASP A 233 15.59 20.56 -3.78
C ASP A 233 16.93 20.78 -4.52
N ARG A 234 17.52 19.70 -5.03
CA ARG A 234 18.75 19.73 -5.82
C ARG A 234 18.44 19.27 -7.24
N PRO A 235 18.91 19.99 -8.28
CA PRO A 235 18.79 19.51 -9.64
C PRO A 235 19.48 18.16 -9.72
N LEU A 236 18.68 17.11 -9.89
CA LEU A 236 19.16 15.75 -9.96
C LEU A 236 20.11 15.62 -11.15
N ARG A 237 21.41 15.55 -10.86
CA ARG A 237 22.43 15.32 -11.88
C ARG A 237 22.72 13.84 -11.96
N PHE A 238 21.71 13.09 -12.40
CA PHE A 238 21.83 11.68 -12.63
C PHE A 238 22.54 11.41 -13.97
N PRO A 239 23.59 10.58 -13.98
CA PRO A 239 24.22 10.17 -15.23
C PRO A 239 23.23 9.33 -16.06
N ARG A 240 23.34 9.45 -17.38
CA ARG A 240 22.55 8.64 -18.30
C ARG A 240 22.86 7.16 -18.12
N PRO A 241 21.86 6.25 -18.18
CA PRO A 241 22.06 4.82 -17.96
C PRO A 241 23.17 4.23 -18.84
N GLU A 242 23.32 4.69 -20.09
CA GLU A 242 24.27 4.13 -21.06
C GLU A 242 25.74 4.37 -20.70
N HIS A 243 26.04 5.27 -19.76
CA HIS A 243 27.41 5.68 -19.43
C HIS A 243 27.93 5.12 -18.11
N ILE A 244 27.13 4.31 -17.41
CA ILE A 244 27.47 3.77 -16.08
C ILE A 244 27.35 2.25 -16.06
N SER A 245 28.15 1.62 -15.21
CA SER A 245 28.12 0.18 -14.99
C SER A 245 26.86 -0.25 -14.23
N ASP A 246 26.53 -1.55 -14.24
CA ASP A 246 25.33 -2.07 -13.55
C ASP A 246 25.40 -1.88 -12.03
N GLU A 247 26.59 -1.99 -11.44
CA GLU A 247 26.81 -1.75 -10.00
C GLU A 247 26.59 -0.26 -9.65
N GLU A 248 27.11 0.65 -10.48
CA GLU A 248 26.86 2.09 -10.31
C GLU A 248 25.37 2.44 -10.53
N ILE A 249 24.68 1.75 -11.44
CA ILE A 249 23.25 1.91 -11.66
C ILE A 249 22.46 1.56 -10.42
N GLU A 250 22.75 0.44 -9.77
CA GLU A 250 22.02 0.05 -8.56
C GLU A 250 22.21 1.11 -7.47
N GLY A 251 23.44 1.63 -7.30
CA GLY A 251 23.71 2.73 -6.39
C GLY A 251 22.92 4.02 -6.74
N HIS A 252 22.88 4.39 -8.02
CA HIS A 252 22.12 5.56 -8.47
C HIS A 252 20.61 5.38 -8.36
N LEU A 253 20.10 4.18 -8.65
CA LEU A 253 18.71 3.81 -8.48
C LEU A 253 18.30 3.92 -7.01
N LYS A 254 19.07 3.35 -6.09
CA LYS A 254 18.83 3.48 -4.64
C LYS A 254 18.82 4.94 -4.21
N LEU A 255 19.76 5.76 -4.67
CA LEU A 255 19.74 7.20 -4.35
C LEU A 255 18.48 7.91 -4.89
N LEU A 256 18.06 7.60 -6.11
CA LEU A 256 16.86 8.18 -6.70
C LEU A 256 15.59 7.74 -5.94
N LEU A 257 15.46 6.45 -5.63
CA LEU A 257 14.35 5.91 -4.85
C LEU A 257 14.30 6.50 -3.44
N ALA A 258 15.45 6.73 -2.80
CA ALA A 258 15.51 7.37 -1.50
C ALA A 258 15.02 8.82 -1.54
N GLU A 259 15.35 9.56 -2.61
CA GLU A 259 14.84 10.93 -2.80
C GLU A 259 13.33 10.92 -3.10
N LEU A 260 12.84 9.96 -3.89
CA LEU A 260 11.41 9.77 -4.18
C LEU A 260 10.62 9.41 -2.92
N ALA A 261 11.16 8.55 -2.06
CA ALA A 261 10.54 8.17 -0.80
C ALA A 261 10.28 9.40 0.09
N LEU A 262 11.15 10.42 0.11
CA LEU A 262 10.90 11.65 0.87
C LEU A 262 9.61 12.39 0.46
N PHE A 263 9.03 12.08 -0.70
CA PHE A 263 7.77 12.62 -1.20
C PHE A 263 6.63 11.59 -1.19
N GLY A 264 6.80 10.46 -0.50
CA GLY A 264 5.81 9.38 -0.49
C GLY A 264 5.66 8.69 -1.84
N ILE A 265 6.70 8.61 -2.66
CA ILE A 265 6.65 7.94 -3.96
C ILE A 265 7.37 6.60 -3.87
N ALA A 266 6.66 5.52 -4.20
CA ALA A 266 7.15 4.15 -4.23
C ALA A 266 7.30 3.65 -5.67
N LEU A 267 8.26 2.74 -5.89
CA LEU A 267 8.40 2.00 -7.13
C LEU A 267 8.35 0.50 -6.83
N ASP A 268 7.30 -0.17 -7.30
CA ASP A 268 7.14 -1.60 -7.18
C ASP A 268 7.76 -2.27 -8.42
N MET A 269 8.83 -3.04 -8.21
CA MET A 269 9.57 -3.67 -9.30
C MET A 269 9.07 -5.08 -9.54
N CYS A 270 8.57 -5.34 -10.75
CA CYS A 270 8.28 -6.68 -11.24
C CYS A 270 9.57 -7.46 -11.55
N GLU A 271 9.47 -8.79 -11.57
CA GLU A 271 10.63 -9.68 -11.69
C GLU A 271 11.34 -9.60 -13.05
N HIS A 272 10.63 -9.14 -14.08
CA HIS A 272 11.12 -8.96 -15.43
C HIS A 272 12.03 -7.73 -15.59
N TYR A 273 12.00 -6.80 -14.64
CA TYR A 273 12.75 -5.55 -14.69
C TYR A 273 14.14 -5.67 -14.07
N THR A 274 15.16 -5.29 -14.83
CA THR A 274 16.51 -5.08 -14.30
C THR A 274 16.64 -3.70 -13.64
N PRO A 275 17.57 -3.49 -12.71
CA PRO A 275 17.84 -2.18 -12.12
C PRO A 275 18.12 -1.08 -13.16
N ARG A 276 18.76 -1.44 -14.28
CA ARG A 276 19.04 -0.53 -15.40
C ARG A 276 17.77 -0.09 -16.11
N GLN A 277 16.81 -1.00 -16.33
CA GLN A 277 15.52 -0.66 -16.93
C GLN A 277 14.68 0.19 -15.97
N ALA A 278 14.62 -0.17 -14.69
CA ALA A 278 13.91 0.60 -13.67
C ALA A 278 14.48 2.03 -13.54
N TYR A 279 15.80 2.17 -13.51
CA TYR A 279 16.47 3.46 -13.48
C TYR A 279 16.18 4.31 -14.73
N ARG A 280 16.16 3.70 -15.92
CA ARG A 280 15.77 4.39 -17.16
C ARG A 280 14.31 4.83 -17.11
N LEU A 281 13.41 3.93 -16.74
CA LEU A 281 11.97 4.20 -16.60
C LEU A 281 11.73 5.39 -15.66
N LEU A 282 12.38 5.39 -14.50
CA LEU A 282 12.27 6.49 -13.55
C LEU A 282 12.72 7.82 -14.14
N LEU A 283 13.85 7.88 -14.85
CA LEU A 283 14.37 9.14 -15.38
C LEU A 283 13.60 9.65 -16.61
N GLU A 284 13.25 8.74 -17.52
CA GLU A 284 12.72 9.09 -18.84
C GLU A 284 11.20 9.18 -18.85
N GLU A 285 10.50 8.36 -18.08
CA GLU A 285 9.04 8.30 -18.04
C GLU A 285 8.49 8.91 -16.74
N ILE A 286 8.73 8.27 -15.59
CA ILE A 286 8.06 8.63 -14.34
C ILE A 286 8.45 10.05 -13.89
N CYS A 287 9.73 10.33 -13.68
CA CYS A 287 10.17 11.65 -13.22
C CYS A 287 9.86 12.77 -14.23
N SER A 288 9.77 12.44 -15.51
CA SER A 288 9.66 13.43 -16.58
C SER A 288 8.22 13.78 -16.95
N GLN A 289 7.29 12.83 -16.78
CA GLN A 289 5.90 12.94 -17.20
C GLN A 289 4.91 12.95 -16.03
N GLN A 290 5.22 12.22 -14.96
CA GLN A 290 4.29 12.08 -13.84
C GLN A 290 4.36 13.27 -12.88
N ARG A 291 3.24 13.52 -12.23
CA ARG A 291 3.07 14.59 -11.24
C ARG A 291 3.05 14.02 -9.83
N ALA A 292 3.63 14.78 -8.92
CA ALA A 292 3.55 14.55 -7.48
C ALA A 292 3.13 15.85 -6.79
N TYR A 293 2.68 15.71 -5.55
CA TYR A 293 2.21 16.82 -4.74
C TYR A 293 3.19 17.02 -3.58
N PRO A 294 4.10 18.02 -3.63
CA PRO A 294 5.04 18.27 -2.55
C PRO A 294 4.38 18.49 -1.19
N GLU A 295 3.11 18.90 -1.17
CA GLU A 295 2.28 19.06 0.02
C GLU A 295 1.98 17.75 0.73
N LEU A 296 2.01 16.61 0.03
CA LEU A 296 1.84 15.28 0.62
C LEU A 296 3.11 14.77 1.33
N ARG A 297 4.19 15.55 1.31
CA ARG A 297 5.41 15.22 2.05
C ARG A 297 5.11 15.14 3.55
N ASN A 298 5.59 14.05 4.18
CA ASN A 298 5.35 13.70 5.58
C ASN A 298 3.88 13.40 5.91
N THR A 299 3.02 13.20 4.92
CA THR A 299 1.71 12.59 5.13
C THR A 299 1.82 11.07 5.04
N GLN A 300 0.74 10.36 5.35
CA GLN A 300 0.68 8.92 5.21
C GLN A 300 0.39 8.44 3.79
N TRP A 301 0.27 9.36 2.82
CA TRP A 301 -0.03 9.03 1.43
C TRP A 301 1.19 8.52 0.69
N VAL A 302 1.01 7.40 0.00
CA VAL A 302 2.02 6.82 -0.89
C VAL A 302 1.47 6.72 -2.31
N GLN A 303 2.18 7.30 -3.26
CA GLN A 303 1.93 7.12 -4.69
C GLN A 303 2.76 5.96 -5.21
N HIS A 304 2.08 4.92 -5.69
CA HIS A 304 2.69 3.73 -6.25
C HIS A 304 2.88 3.86 -7.75
N PHE A 305 4.08 3.51 -8.22
CA PHE A 305 4.35 3.24 -9.62
C PHE A 305 4.80 1.79 -9.75
N MET A 306 4.16 1.02 -10.63
CA MET A 306 4.50 -0.38 -10.81
C MET A 306 5.24 -0.56 -12.13
N THR A 307 6.38 -1.25 -12.14
CA THR A 307 7.09 -1.50 -13.41
C THR A 307 6.36 -2.51 -14.30
N SER A 308 5.41 -3.28 -13.75
CA SER A 308 4.54 -4.20 -14.50
C SER A 308 3.70 -3.46 -15.56
N GLU A 309 3.23 -2.25 -15.26
CA GLU A 309 2.49 -1.38 -16.20
C GLU A 309 3.31 -0.99 -17.43
N TYR A 310 4.64 -1.05 -17.33
CA TYR A 310 5.59 -0.71 -18.39
C TYR A 310 6.35 -1.95 -18.89
N CYS A 311 5.92 -3.15 -18.50
CA CYS A 311 6.60 -4.39 -18.80
C CYS A 311 5.87 -5.18 -19.89
N PRO A 312 6.44 -5.29 -21.10
CA PRO A 312 5.82 -6.08 -22.17
C PRO A 312 5.66 -7.57 -21.83
N GLN A 313 6.44 -8.09 -20.88
CA GLN A 313 6.31 -9.48 -20.43
C GLN A 313 5.12 -9.64 -19.49
N CYS A 314 4.95 -8.74 -18.51
CA CYS A 314 3.76 -8.73 -17.66
C CYS A 314 2.48 -8.49 -18.48
N GLU A 315 2.51 -7.53 -19.43
CA GLU A 315 1.38 -7.26 -20.33
C GLU A 315 0.98 -8.52 -21.11
N ALA A 316 1.95 -9.25 -21.67
CA ALA A 316 1.69 -10.49 -22.40
C ALA A 316 1.18 -11.64 -21.51
N GLU A 317 1.60 -11.70 -20.24
CA GLU A 317 1.10 -12.68 -19.28
C GLU A 317 -0.37 -12.41 -18.92
N ILE A 318 -0.70 -11.15 -18.61
CA ILE A 318 -2.06 -10.70 -18.32
C ILE A 318 -2.97 -10.95 -19.54
N GLU A 319 -2.53 -10.61 -20.75
CA GLU A 319 -3.29 -10.87 -21.98
C GLU A 319 -3.56 -12.37 -22.20
N ARG A 320 -2.58 -13.22 -21.88
CA ARG A 320 -2.74 -14.68 -21.98
C ARG A 320 -3.76 -15.20 -20.96
N GLU A 321 -3.63 -14.82 -19.70
CA GLU A 321 -4.55 -15.23 -18.62
C GLU A 321 -5.98 -14.80 -18.95
N PHE A 322 -6.17 -13.54 -19.35
CA PHE A 322 -7.48 -13.03 -19.76
C PHE A 322 -8.07 -13.84 -20.94
N SER A 323 -7.24 -14.22 -21.92
CA SER A 323 -7.69 -15.02 -23.07
C SER A 323 -8.07 -16.46 -22.70
N GLU A 324 -7.46 -17.03 -21.66
CA GLU A 324 -7.78 -18.36 -21.15
C GLU A 324 -9.14 -18.32 -20.41
N THR A 325 -9.36 -17.32 -19.54
CA THR A 325 -10.64 -17.15 -18.82
C THR A 325 -11.82 -16.85 -19.74
N ASP A 326 -11.64 -15.99 -20.75
CA ASP A 326 -12.72 -15.67 -21.71
C ASP A 326 -13.07 -16.86 -22.61
N GLY A 327 -12.10 -17.72 -22.92
CA GLY A 327 -12.31 -18.96 -23.66
C GLY A 327 -13.28 -19.90 -22.93
N ASP A 328 -13.05 -20.11 -21.64
CA ASP A 328 -13.85 -21.01 -20.82
C ASP A 328 -15.30 -20.50 -20.65
N ARG A 329 -15.51 -19.18 -20.53
CA ARG A 329 -16.87 -18.59 -20.43
C ARG A 329 -17.70 -18.81 -21.70
N THR A 330 -17.08 -18.76 -22.88
CA THR A 330 -17.80 -19.01 -24.13
C THR A 330 -18.17 -20.47 -24.36
N GLU A 331 -17.47 -21.43 -23.74
CA GLU A 331 -17.82 -22.85 -23.84
C GLU A 331 -18.99 -23.23 -22.93
N ASP A 332 -19.14 -22.58 -21.77
CA ASP A 332 -20.25 -22.82 -20.84
C ASP A 332 -21.58 -22.23 -21.31
N ASP A 333 -21.57 -21.12 -22.06
CA ASP A 333 -22.79 -20.53 -22.66
C ASP A 333 -23.35 -21.33 -23.86
N GLU A 334 -22.56 -22.24 -24.46
CA GLU A 334 -22.99 -23.08 -25.59
C GLU A 334 -23.49 -24.48 -25.18
N ALA A 335 -23.39 -24.85 -23.89
CA ALA A 335 -23.76 -26.17 -23.35
C ALA A 335 -25.17 -26.19 -22.72
#